data_AF-A0A3A4K2T4-F1
#
_entry.id   AF-A0A3A4K2T4-F1
#
_cell.length_a   1.000
_cell.length_b   1.000
_cell.length_c   1.000
_cell.angle_alpha   90.00
_cell.angle_beta   90.00
_cell.angle_gamma   90.00
#
_symmetry.space_group_name_H-M   'P 1'
#
loop_
_entity.id
_entity.type
_entity.pdbx_description
1 polymer ?
#
loop_
_entity_poly.entity_id
_entity_poly.type
_entity_poly.pdbx_seq_one_letter_code
_entity_poly.pdbx_strand_id
1 'polypeptide(L)'
;MRGTLLALASAAVVGVGIAVAGPAGAVSEQATCVTVGAVVDEFSKQSEANDAGDAATRWSELGRRFSELAADADDGKVKNALNDAAAQLNRLAAAPARDHQALLGNPDVKGAFAAVDSACGF
;
A
#
# COMPACT_ATOMS: atom_id res chain seq x y z
N MET A 1 -45.90 9.23 3.37
CA MET A 1 -44.55 9.01 3.93
C MET A 1 -43.63 8.60 2.79
N ARG A 2 -42.48 9.26 2.68
CA ARG A 2 -41.19 8.80 2.10
C ARG A 2 -41.28 8.19 0.69
N GLY A 3 -40.70 8.75 -0.35
CA GLY A 3 -39.48 9.55 -0.42
C GLY A 3 -38.78 9.14 -1.72
N THR A 4 -38.76 10.08 -2.65
CA THR A 4 -37.76 10.31 -3.70
C THR A 4 -36.70 9.22 -3.92
N LEU A 5 -36.85 8.43 -4.99
CA LEU A 5 -35.70 7.81 -5.66
C LEU A 5 -35.47 8.58 -6.96
N LEU A 6 -34.71 9.67 -6.83
CA LEU A 6 -34.13 10.37 -7.98
C LEU A 6 -33.10 9.44 -8.60
N ALA A 7 -33.52 8.77 -9.67
CA ALA A 7 -32.63 8.16 -10.64
C ALA A 7 -31.80 9.28 -11.30
N LEU A 8 -30.59 9.48 -10.80
CA LEU A 8 -29.55 10.25 -11.50
C LEU A 8 -28.77 9.27 -12.37
N ALA A 9 -29.36 8.99 -13.53
CA ALA A 9 -28.69 8.37 -14.66
C ALA A 9 -28.08 9.46 -15.53
N SER A 10 -26.76 9.66 -15.43
CA SER A 10 -25.89 10.34 -16.41
C SER A 10 -24.49 10.41 -15.79
N ALA A 11 -23.39 10.04 -16.44
CA ALA A 11 -23.12 9.93 -17.86
C ALA A 11 -21.99 8.94 -18.15
N ALA A 12 -22.00 8.43 -19.37
CA ALA A 12 -20.97 7.60 -19.97
C ALA A 12 -19.59 8.26 -19.91
N VAL A 13 -18.59 7.50 -19.46
CA VAL A 13 -17.21 7.64 -19.91
C VAL A 13 -16.83 6.31 -20.55
N VAL A 14 -16.55 6.40 -21.84
CA VAL A 14 -16.02 5.34 -22.68
C VAL A 14 -14.60 5.02 -22.17
N GLY A 15 -14.43 3.83 -21.61
CA GLY A 15 -13.13 3.31 -21.19
C GLY A 15 -13.31 1.91 -20.64
N VAL A 16 -12.81 0.91 -21.34
CA VAL A 16 -12.78 -0.49 -20.91
C VAL A 16 -11.92 -0.58 -19.65
N GLY A 17 -12.54 -0.44 -18.49
CA GLY A 17 -11.93 -0.64 -17.19
C GLY A 17 -13.04 -1.19 -16.31
N ILE A 18 -12.96 -2.48 -16.00
CA ILE A 18 -13.82 -3.09 -14.99
C ILE A 18 -13.45 -2.36 -13.69
N ALA A 19 -14.21 -1.33 -13.32
CA ALA A 19 -14.13 -0.75 -12.00
C ALA A 19 -14.64 -1.85 -11.06
N VAL A 20 -13.71 -2.62 -10.51
CA VAL A 20 -13.99 -3.55 -9.42
C VAL A 20 -14.30 -2.65 -8.24
N ALA A 21 -15.56 -2.25 -8.11
CA ALA A 21 -16.03 -1.55 -6.93
C ALA A 21 -15.74 -2.47 -5.74
N GLY A 22 -14.90 -2.02 -4.82
CA GLY A 22 -14.56 -2.79 -3.63
C GLY A 22 -15.79 -3.04 -2.76
N PRO A 23 -15.65 -3.87 -1.72
CA PRO A 23 -16.72 -4.11 -0.76
C PRO A 23 -17.23 -2.79 -0.17
N ALA A 24 -18.52 -2.72 0.18
CA ALA A 24 -19.12 -1.51 0.74
C ALA A 24 -18.35 -1.05 1.99
N GLY A 25 -17.69 0.11 1.90
CA GLY A 25 -16.82 0.66 2.95
C GLY A 25 -15.33 0.67 2.63
N ALA A 26 -14.92 0.13 1.48
CA ALA A 26 -13.54 0.21 1.01
C ALA A 26 -13.10 1.66 0.76
N VAL A 27 -11.84 1.93 1.07
CA VAL A 27 -11.20 3.24 0.92
C VAL A 27 -10.71 3.37 -0.52
N SER A 28 -11.04 4.49 -1.16
CA SER A 28 -10.59 4.78 -2.52
C SER A 28 -9.06 4.70 -2.63
N GLU A 29 -8.56 4.23 -3.77
CA GLU A 29 -7.12 4.15 -4.06
C GLU A 29 -6.38 5.47 -3.73
N GLN A 30 -7.00 6.62 -4.02
CA GLN A 30 -6.39 7.93 -3.78
C GLN A 30 -6.25 8.25 -2.28
N ALA A 31 -7.28 7.98 -1.47
CA ALA A 31 -7.19 8.14 -0.02
C ALA A 31 -6.22 7.14 0.63
N THR A 32 -6.18 5.91 0.12
CA THR A 32 -5.18 4.91 0.53
C THR A 32 -3.77 5.42 0.27
N CYS A 33 -3.50 5.96 -0.92
CA CYS A 33 -2.18 6.49 -1.29
C CYS A 33 -1.73 7.67 -0.42
N VAL A 34 -2.64 8.56 -0.01
CA VAL A 34 -2.30 9.62 0.96
C VAL A 34 -1.77 9.01 2.27
N THR A 35 -2.45 7.97 2.76
CA THR A 35 -2.04 7.28 3.99
C THR A 35 -0.73 6.51 3.81
N VAL A 36 -0.54 5.87 2.66
CA VAL A 36 0.74 5.21 2.31
C VAL A 36 1.89 6.20 2.37
N GLY A 37 1.74 7.38 1.77
CA GLY A 37 2.75 8.43 1.80
C GLY A 37 3.10 8.85 3.22
N ALA A 38 2.10 9.04 4.09
CA ALA A 38 2.32 9.38 5.50
C ALA A 38 3.06 8.27 6.27
N VAL A 39 2.71 7.00 6.04
CA VAL A 39 3.37 5.85 6.68
C VAL A 39 4.83 5.72 6.23
N VAL A 40 5.11 5.92 4.94
CA VAL A 40 6.49 5.87 4.40
C VAL A 40 7.33 7.03 4.92
N ASP A 41 6.75 8.23 5.02
CA ASP A 41 7.42 9.41 5.60
C ASP A 41 7.73 9.20 7.10
N GLU A 42 6.80 8.64 7.88
CA GLU A 42 7.01 8.27 9.28
C GLU A 42 8.16 7.26 9.42
N PHE A 43 8.14 6.19 8.60
CA PHE A 43 9.20 5.18 8.58
C PHE A 43 10.57 5.78 8.23
N SER A 44 10.62 6.70 7.26
CA SER A 44 11.86 7.37 6.85
C SER A 44 12.42 8.23 7.97
N LYS A 45 11.58 9.04 8.63
CA LYS A 45 11.98 9.86 9.79
C LYS A 45 12.50 9.03 10.96
N GLN A 46 11.83 7.91 11.27
CA GLN A 46 12.30 6.99 12.31
C GLN A 46 13.65 6.34 11.93
N SER A 47 13.86 6.09 10.65
CA SER A 47 15.13 5.54 10.14
C SER A 47 16.28 6.54 10.22
N GLU A 48 16.03 7.81 9.89
CA GLU A 48 17.00 8.90 9.98
C GLU A 48 17.34 9.28 11.43
N ALA A 49 16.39 9.17 12.34
CA ALA A 49 16.58 9.49 13.75
C ALA A 49 17.57 8.55 14.48
N ASN A 50 18.14 7.54 13.79
CA ASN A 50 18.95 6.46 14.37
C ASN A 50 18.29 5.84 15.60
N ASP A 51 16.95 5.85 15.64
CA ASP A 51 16.23 5.27 16.75
C ASP A 51 16.58 3.78 16.75
N ALA A 52 17.16 3.30 17.85
CA ALA A 52 17.88 2.03 17.95
C ALA A 52 16.95 0.80 17.90
N GLY A 53 15.77 0.93 17.30
CA GLY A 53 14.87 -0.18 17.02
C GLY A 53 15.50 -1.14 16.01
N ASP A 54 15.33 -2.43 16.25
CA ASP A 54 15.78 -3.48 15.33
C ASP A 54 15.17 -3.28 13.93
N ALA A 55 16.01 -3.31 12.89
CA ALA A 55 15.58 -3.11 11.50
C ALA A 55 14.53 -4.13 11.08
N ALA A 56 14.64 -5.37 11.56
CA ALA A 56 13.64 -6.40 11.28
C ALA A 56 12.27 -6.05 11.89
N THR A 57 12.24 -5.50 13.10
CA THR A 57 10.99 -5.03 13.73
C THR A 57 10.36 -3.90 12.92
N ARG A 58 11.17 -2.97 12.41
CA ARG A 58 10.69 -1.85 11.59
C ARG A 58 10.12 -2.30 10.24
N TRP A 59 10.76 -3.23 9.55
CA TRP A 59 10.19 -3.77 8.31
C TRP A 59 8.95 -4.61 8.56
N SER A 60 8.90 -5.37 9.65
CA SER A 60 7.70 -6.11 10.05
C SER A 60 6.52 -5.15 10.29
N GLU A 61 6.77 -4.05 11.02
CA GLU A 61 5.76 -3.03 11.29
C GLU A 61 5.30 -2.31 10.01
N LEU A 62 6.22 -1.93 9.13
CA LEU A 62 5.87 -1.32 7.84
C LEU A 62 5.06 -2.30 6.98
N GLY A 63 5.47 -3.58 6.95
CA GLY A 63 4.77 -4.65 6.24
C GLY A 63 3.36 -4.85 6.76
N ARG A 64 3.18 -4.87 8.09
CA ARG A 64 1.87 -4.93 8.74
C ARG A 64 0.97 -3.75 8.32
N ARG A 65 1.48 -2.52 8.39
CA ARG A 65 0.72 -1.32 7.97
C ARG A 65 0.33 -1.37 6.50
N PHE A 66 1.21 -1.86 5.62
CA PHE A 66 0.87 -2.04 4.21
C PHE A 66 -0.22 -3.09 4.00
N SER A 67 -0.17 -4.21 4.73
CA SER A 67 -1.24 -5.21 4.69
C SER A 67 -2.58 -4.67 5.21
N GLU A 68 -2.58 -3.85 6.26
CA GLU A 68 -3.78 -3.20 6.79
C GLU A 68 -4.39 -2.23 5.78
N LEU A 69 -3.55 -1.37 5.18
CA LEU A 69 -4.00 -0.45 4.13
C LEU A 69 -4.52 -1.20 2.89
N ALA A 70 -3.92 -2.33 2.54
CA ALA A 70 -4.40 -3.18 1.44
C ALA A 70 -5.74 -3.85 1.78
N ALA A 71 -5.97 -4.22 3.04
CA ALA A 71 -7.23 -4.82 3.48
C ALA A 71 -8.39 -3.81 3.39
N ASP A 72 -8.12 -2.54 3.71
CA ASP A 72 -9.11 -1.46 3.68
C ASP A 72 -9.29 -0.83 2.29
N ALA A 73 -8.32 -1.00 1.38
CA ALA A 73 -8.37 -0.42 0.05
C ALA A 73 -9.39 -1.11 -0.88
N ASP A 74 -9.93 -0.31 -1.80
CA ASP A 74 -10.65 -0.81 -2.98
C ASP A 74 -9.82 -1.84 -3.75
N ASP A 75 -10.51 -2.78 -4.40
CA ASP A 75 -9.87 -3.73 -5.30
C ASP A 75 -9.24 -2.98 -6.49
N GLY A 76 -7.94 -3.16 -6.69
CA GLY A 76 -7.22 -2.37 -7.68
C GLY A 76 -5.72 -2.53 -7.60
N LYS A 77 -5.03 -1.68 -8.37
CA LYS A 77 -3.57 -1.71 -8.49
C LYS A 77 -2.89 -1.34 -7.17
N VAL A 78 -3.47 -0.42 -6.39
CA VAL A 78 -2.90 0.03 -5.11
C VAL A 78 -2.92 -1.11 -4.10
N LYS A 79 -4.06 -1.79 -3.94
CA LYS A 79 -4.19 -2.95 -3.05
C LYS A 79 -3.20 -4.07 -3.40
N ASN A 80 -3.07 -4.39 -4.68
CA ASN A 80 -2.14 -5.43 -5.13
C ASN A 80 -0.67 -5.05 -4.83
N ALA A 81 -0.28 -3.81 -5.18
CA ALA A 81 1.07 -3.32 -4.91
C ALA A 81 1.39 -3.29 -3.40
N LEU A 82 0.44 -2.91 -2.56
CA LEU A 82 0.62 -2.92 -1.10
C LEU A 82 0.77 -4.33 -0.54
N ASN A 83 -0.01 -5.30 -1.02
CA ASN A 83 0.14 -6.70 -0.63
C ASN A 83 1.50 -7.27 -1.03
N ASP A 84 1.97 -6.98 -2.25
CA ASP A 84 3.28 -7.43 -2.73
C ASP A 84 4.42 -6.80 -1.92
N ALA A 85 4.35 -5.49 -1.66
CA ALA A 85 5.34 -4.79 -0.85
C ALA A 85 5.34 -5.29 0.61
N ALA A 86 4.17 -5.54 1.20
CA ALA A 86 4.06 -6.14 2.53
C ALA A 86 4.73 -7.53 2.59
N ALA A 87 4.54 -8.36 1.55
CA ALA A 87 5.18 -9.67 1.47
C ALA A 87 6.72 -9.55 1.44
N GLN A 88 7.27 -8.60 0.68
CA GLN A 88 8.72 -8.37 0.64
C GLN A 88 9.26 -7.83 1.97
N LEU A 89 8.53 -6.93 2.63
CA LEU A 89 8.87 -6.41 3.95
C LEU A 89 8.89 -7.49 5.03
N ASN A 90 7.90 -8.39 5.02
CA ASN A 90 7.89 -9.55 5.92
C ASN A 90 9.07 -10.50 5.64
N ARG A 91 9.47 -10.64 4.37
CA ARG A 91 10.63 -11.44 3.97
C ARG A 91 11.94 -10.82 4.46
N LEU A 92 12.07 -9.49 4.39
CA LEU A 92 13.19 -8.74 4.96
C LEU A 92 13.26 -8.90 6.48
N ALA A 93 12.11 -8.77 7.16
CA ALA A 93 12.01 -8.92 8.61
C ALA A 93 12.38 -10.34 9.10
N ALA A 94 12.03 -11.37 8.32
CA ALA A 94 12.36 -12.76 8.65
C ALA A 94 13.80 -13.15 8.32
N ALA A 95 14.52 -12.35 7.54
CA ALA A 95 15.88 -12.66 7.14
C ALA A 95 16.90 -12.39 8.25
N PRO A 96 18.03 -13.13 8.30
CA PRO A 96 19.14 -12.81 9.20
C PRO A 96 19.68 -11.40 8.95
N ALA A 97 20.07 -10.70 10.03
CA ALA A 97 20.56 -9.31 9.95
C ALA A 97 21.70 -9.08 8.96
N ARG A 98 22.60 -10.06 8.83
CA ARG A 98 23.73 -10.02 7.87
C ARG A 98 23.29 -10.00 6.41
N ASP A 99 22.08 -10.47 6.09
CA ASP A 99 21.56 -10.62 4.74
C ASP A 99 20.69 -9.42 4.32
N HIS A 100 20.34 -8.56 5.28
CA HIS A 100 19.44 -7.41 5.07
C HIS A 100 19.91 -6.46 3.97
N GLN A 101 21.19 -6.09 3.96
CA GLN A 101 21.74 -5.17 2.95
C GLN A 101 21.68 -5.77 1.54
N ALA A 102 21.91 -7.08 1.41
CA ALA A 102 21.80 -7.78 0.13
C ALA A 102 20.35 -7.84 -0.36
N LEU A 103 19.40 -8.07 0.56
CA LEU A 103 17.98 -8.13 0.24
C LEU A 103 17.40 -6.76 -0.13
N LEU A 104 17.84 -5.66 0.48
CA LEU A 104 17.47 -4.32 0.02
C LEU A 104 17.96 -4.02 -1.41
N GLY A 105 19.06 -4.67 -1.82
CA GLY A 105 19.55 -4.62 -3.19
C GLY A 105 18.73 -5.45 -4.19
N ASN A 106 17.90 -6.37 -3.71
CA ASN A 106 17.17 -7.34 -4.52
C ASN A 106 16.16 -6.64 -5.46
N PRO A 107 16.15 -6.99 -6.77
CA PRO A 107 15.19 -6.44 -7.72
C PRO A 107 13.73 -6.66 -7.31
N ASP A 108 13.39 -7.74 -6.61
CA ASP A 108 12.01 -8.01 -6.17
C ASP A 108 11.54 -7.00 -5.12
N VAL A 109 12.43 -6.68 -4.16
CA VAL A 109 12.15 -5.69 -3.12
C VAL A 109 12.00 -4.30 -3.74
N LYS A 110 12.95 -3.91 -4.61
CA LYS A 110 12.90 -2.63 -5.32
C LYS A 110 11.68 -2.52 -6.24
N GLY A 111 11.36 -3.60 -6.95
CA GLY A 111 10.21 -3.68 -7.84
C GLY A 111 8.89 -3.53 -7.10
N ALA A 112 8.77 -4.13 -5.90
CA ALA A 112 7.57 -3.99 -5.08
C ALA A 112 7.36 -2.53 -4.60
N PHE A 113 8.42 -1.84 -4.16
CA PHE A 113 8.31 -0.42 -3.81
C PHE A 113 8.02 0.46 -5.02
N ALA A 114 8.66 0.20 -6.17
CA ALA A 114 8.36 0.90 -7.42
C ALA A 114 6.92 0.67 -7.90
N ALA A 115 6.35 -0.51 -7.65
CA ALA A 115 4.95 -0.80 -7.95
C ALA A 115 4.00 0.03 -7.07
N VAL A 116 4.30 0.20 -5.77
CA VAL A 116 3.54 1.09 -4.88
C VAL A 116 3.64 2.54 -5.36
N ASP A 117 4.85 3.00 -5.65
CA ASP A 117 5.15 4.33 -6.18
C ASP A 117 4.36 4.63 -7.47
N SER A 118 4.43 3.72 -8.44
CA SER A 118 3.70 3.81 -9.70
C SER A 118 2.18 3.70 -9.53
N ALA A 119 1.70 2.86 -8.61
CA ALA A 119 0.27 2.73 -8.34
C ALA A 119 -0.30 4.02 -7.74
N CYS A 120 0.45 4.67 -6.84
CA CYS A 120 0.06 5.89 -6.15
C CYS A 120 0.40 7.19 -6.90
N GLY A 121 1.29 7.14 -7.91
CA GLY A 121 1.67 8.29 -8.71
C GLY A 121 2.51 9.30 -7.96
N PHE A 122 3.41 8.83 -7.09
CA PHE A 122 4.43 9.67 -6.46
C PHE A 122 5.55 10.06 -7.43
#